data_AF-A0A940H5U5-F1
#
_entry.id   AF-A0A940H5U5-F1
#
_cell.length_a   1.000
_cell.length_b   1.000
_cell.length_c   1.000
_cell.angle_alpha   90.00
_cell.angle_beta   90.00
_cell.angle_gamma   90.00
#
_symmetry.space_group_name_H-M   'P 1'
#
loop_
_entity.id
_entity.type
_entity.pdbx_description
1 polymer ?
#
loop_
_entity_poly.entity_id
_entity_poly.type
_entity_poly.pdbx_seq_one_letter_code
_entity_poly.pdbx_strand_id
1 'polypeptide(L)'
;MRFIARAPAHDPVTPGALAAHLGVSTAAVTGVIRRLREGGFVVVAPNPADARSKVLRASLRELHSPADRLSSRVEAIASDFSDSELDAVARFLVQLAAEAEDVGDVKDRVEFS
;
A
#
# COMPACT_ATOMS: atom_id res chain seq x y z
N MET A 1 -3.15 2.74 4.87
CA MET A 1 -3.48 4.09 4.34
C MET A 1 -3.19 5.21 5.31
N ARG A 2 -3.50 5.04 6.59
CA ARG A 2 -3.38 6.08 7.63
C ARG A 2 -2.00 6.74 7.77
N PHE A 3 -0.91 6.07 7.41
CA PHE A 3 0.44 6.66 7.36
C PHE A 3 0.61 7.65 6.20
N ILE A 4 0.19 7.27 4.99
CA ILE A 4 0.23 8.13 3.79
C ILE A 4 -0.80 9.27 3.89
N ALA A 5 -2.00 8.98 4.39
CA ALA A 5 -3.10 9.95 4.46
C ALA A 5 -2.89 11.06 5.51
N ARG A 6 -2.14 10.78 6.59
CA ARG A 6 -1.82 11.76 7.63
C ARG A 6 -0.47 12.44 7.42
N ALA A 7 0.24 12.11 6.35
CA ALA A 7 1.52 12.73 6.03
C ALA A 7 1.32 14.23 5.78
N PRO A 8 2.00 15.11 6.52
CA PRO A 8 1.86 16.54 6.28
C PRO A 8 2.47 16.89 4.92
N ALA A 9 1.95 17.94 4.28
CA ALA A 9 2.39 18.33 2.94
C ALA A 9 3.90 18.65 2.84
N HIS A 10 4.51 19.04 3.96
CA HIS A 10 5.93 19.37 4.08
C HIS A 10 6.82 18.18 4.47
N ASP A 11 6.24 17.05 4.88
CA ASP A 11 6.96 15.78 5.12
C ASP A 11 6.17 14.61 4.51
N PRO A 12 6.18 14.50 3.17
CA PRO A 12 5.41 13.50 2.46
C PRO A 12 6.07 12.11 2.55
N VAL A 13 5.25 11.06 2.61
CA VAL A 13 5.75 9.68 2.69
C VAL A 13 6.42 9.27 1.38
N THR A 14 7.66 8.81 1.47
CA THR A 14 8.39 8.19 0.36
C THR A 14 8.19 6.67 0.34
N PRO A 15 8.41 5.99 -0.80
CA PRO A 15 8.42 4.52 -0.85
C PRO A 15 9.37 3.89 0.18
N GLY A 16 10.55 4.48 0.37
CA GLY A 16 11.53 4.01 1.36
C GLY A 16 11.04 4.18 2.80
N ALA A 17 10.40 5.30 3.13
CA ALA A 17 9.80 5.51 4.44
C ALA A 17 8.65 4.53 4.71
N LEU A 18 7.85 4.20 3.69
CA LEU A 18 6.82 3.18 3.80
C LEU A 18 7.42 1.77 4.01
N ALA A 19 8.49 1.43 3.30
CA ALA A 19 9.19 0.15 3.48
C ALA A 19 9.69 -0.02 4.91
N ALA A 20 10.35 1.02 5.43
CA ALA A 20 10.86 1.06 6.80
C ALA A 20 9.72 0.96 7.82
N HIS A 21 8.62 1.68 7.62
CA HIS A 21 7.45 1.63 8.50
C HIS A 21 6.78 0.26 8.54
N LEU A 22 6.74 -0.45 7.41
CA LEU A 22 6.15 -1.79 7.31
C LEU A 22 7.14 -2.92 7.63
N GLY A 23 8.43 -2.62 7.81
CA GLY A 23 9.47 -3.63 8.03
C GLY A 23 9.68 -4.58 6.85
N VAL A 24 9.46 -4.12 5.61
CA VAL A 24 9.55 -4.94 4.39
C VAL A 24 10.66 -4.48 3.46
N SER A 25 11.05 -5.36 2.51
CA SER A 25 12.04 -5.02 1.49
C SER A 25 11.52 -3.98 0.49
N THR A 26 12.44 -3.33 -0.22
CA THR A 26 12.11 -2.39 -1.31
C THR A 26 11.28 -3.05 -2.42
N ALA A 27 11.55 -4.32 -2.74
CA ALA A 27 10.80 -5.06 -3.74
C ALA A 27 9.35 -5.28 -3.27
N ALA A 28 9.17 -5.76 -2.03
CA ALA A 28 7.86 -6.00 -1.44
C ALA A 28 7.01 -4.72 -1.33
N VAL A 29 7.61 -3.61 -0.85
CA VAL A 29 6.86 -2.33 -0.80
C VAL A 29 6.46 -1.85 -2.19
N THR A 30 7.27 -2.14 -3.22
CA THR A 30 6.96 -1.73 -4.59
C THR A 30 5.74 -2.48 -5.12
N GLY A 31 5.62 -3.79 -4.84
CA GLY A 31 4.43 -4.58 -5.18
C GLY A 31 3.16 -4.09 -4.47
N VAL A 32 3.28 -3.68 -3.20
CA VAL A 32 2.21 -3.04 -2.44
C VAL A 32 1.81 -1.71 -3.07
N ILE A 33 2.76 -0.80 -3.31
CA ILE A 33 2.49 0.51 -3.91
C ILE A 33 1.84 0.36 -5.29
N ARG A 34 2.29 -0.60 -6.09
CA ARG A 34 1.70 -0.92 -7.39
C ARG A 34 0.22 -1.27 -7.26
N ARG A 35 -0.13 -2.21 -6.38
CA ARG A 35 -1.54 -2.58 -6.12
C ARG A 35 -2.37 -1.42 -5.62
N LEU A 36 -1.83 -0.61 -4.71
CA LEU A 36 -2.53 0.56 -4.19
C LEU A 36 -2.78 1.62 -5.27
N ARG A 37 -1.85 1.76 -6.22
CA ARG A 37 -2.00 2.64 -7.38
C ARG A 37 -3.01 2.08 -8.38
N GLU A 38 -2.93 0.79 -8.70
CA GLU A 38 -3.86 0.10 -9.62
C GLU A 38 -5.30 0.14 -9.07
N GLY A 39 -5.48 -0.03 -7.77
CA GLY A 39 -6.76 0.14 -7.08
C GLY A 39 -7.21 1.60 -6.91
N GLY A 40 -6.42 2.58 -7.38
CA GLY A 40 -6.78 4.00 -7.33
C GLY A 40 -6.69 4.65 -5.95
N PHE A 41 -6.08 3.99 -4.97
CA PHE A 41 -5.99 4.46 -3.59
C PHE A 41 -4.82 5.43 -3.34
N VAL A 42 -3.72 5.26 -4.07
CA VAL A 42 -2.51 6.08 -3.93
C VAL A 42 -2.06 6.64 -5.27
N VAL A 43 -1.59 7.88 -5.24
CA VAL A 43 -0.90 8.54 -6.36
C VAL A 43 0.58 8.66 -6.03
N VAL A 44 1.44 8.35 -7.00
CA VAL A 44 2.88 8.58 -6.93
C VAL A 44 3.20 9.89 -7.66
N ALA A 45 3.87 10.81 -6.98
CA ALA A 45 4.23 12.13 -7.52
C ALA A 45 5.73 12.42 -7.33
N PRO A 46 6.33 13.35 -8.10
CA PRO A 46 7.66 13.87 -7.79
C PRO A 46 7.73 14.46 -6.38
N ASN A 47 8.84 14.25 -5.67
CA ASN A 47 9.07 14.89 -4.38
C ASN A 47 9.41 16.38 -4.60
N PRO A 48 8.67 17.33 -3.98
CA PRO A 48 8.96 18.77 -4.11
C PRO A 48 10.32 19.18 -3.55
N ALA A 49 10.86 18.44 -2.58
CA ALA A 49 12.14 18.74 -1.94
C ALA A 49 13.35 18.08 -2.63
N ASP A 50 13.14 17.01 -3.39
CA ASP A 50 14.18 16.34 -4.20
C ASP A 50 13.56 15.72 -5.45
N ALA A 51 13.78 16.34 -6.62
CA ALA A 51 13.20 15.88 -7.88
C ALA A 51 13.61 14.45 -8.28
N ARG A 52 14.69 13.90 -7.70
CA ARG A 52 15.14 12.51 -7.93
C ARG A 52 14.34 11.49 -7.11
N SER A 53 13.56 11.95 -6.14
CA SER A 53 12.73 11.12 -5.26
C SER A 53 11.25 11.21 -5.63
N LYS A 54 10.48 10.23 -5.14
CA LYS A 54 9.03 10.14 -5.31
C LYS A 54 8.33 10.15 -3.96
N VAL A 55 7.10 10.66 -3.96
CA VAL A 55 6.23 10.69 -2.78
C VAL A 55 4.91 10.01 -3.08
N LEU A 56 4.34 9.39 -2.05
CA LEU A 56 3.04 8.75 -2.05
C LEU A 56 2.01 9.72 -1.48
N ARG A 57 0.88 9.86 -2.16
CA ARG A 57 -0.26 10.66 -1.69
C ARG A 57 -1.53 9.83 -1.76
N ALA A 58 -2.43 10.00 -0.79
CA ALA A 58 -3.76 9.44 -0.91
C ALA A 58 -4.49 10.05 -2.11
N SER A 59 -5.25 9.24 -2.83
CA SER A 59 -6.03 9.69 -3.99
C SER A 59 -7.24 10.54 -3.56
N LEU A 60 -7.44 11.70 -4.19
CA LEU A 60 -8.63 12.55 -3.98
C LEU A 60 -9.93 11.88 -4.44
N ARG A 61 -9.84 10.89 -5.35
CA ARG A 61 -10.99 10.09 -5.77
C ARG A 61 -11.61 9.37 -4.58
N GLU A 62 -10.80 9.05 -3.56
CA GLU A 62 -11.23 8.31 -2.37
C GLU A 62 -11.81 9.18 -1.27
N LEU A 63 -11.31 10.40 -1.07
CA LEU A 63 -11.79 11.36 -0.04
C LEU A 63 -13.27 11.78 -0.18
N HIS A 64 -13.98 11.31 -1.21
CA HIS A 64 -15.42 11.49 -1.41
C HIS A 64 -16.11 10.27 -2.07
N SER A 65 -15.48 9.08 -2.11
CA SER A 65 -15.93 7.87 -2.84
C SER A 65 -16.49 6.80 -1.91
N PRO A 66 -17.25 5.80 -2.41
CA PRO A 66 -17.61 4.59 -1.68
C PRO A 66 -16.46 3.90 -0.92
N ALA A 67 -15.19 4.09 -1.30
CA ALA A 67 -14.08 3.50 -0.56
C ALA A 67 -13.53 4.35 0.61
N ASP A 68 -14.07 5.55 0.86
CA ASP A 68 -14.09 6.16 2.21
C ASP A 68 -14.98 5.34 3.16
N ARG A 69 -16.11 4.80 2.66
CA ARG A 69 -16.93 3.87 3.45
C ARG A 69 -16.23 2.55 3.66
N LEU A 70 -15.49 2.06 2.67
CA LEU A 70 -14.67 0.85 2.84
C LEU A 70 -13.57 1.08 3.87
N SER A 71 -12.83 2.19 3.79
CA SER A 71 -11.81 2.55 4.77
C SER A 71 -12.40 2.69 6.17
N SER A 72 -13.55 3.36 6.30
CA SER A 72 -14.27 3.48 7.59
C SER A 72 -14.76 2.13 8.11
N ARG A 73 -15.25 1.24 7.23
CA ARG A 73 -15.69 -0.12 7.61
C ARG A 73 -14.50 -1.01 8.00
N VAL A 74 -13.37 -0.87 7.32
CA VAL A 74 -12.13 -1.58 7.66
C VAL A 74 -11.58 -1.07 8.98
N GLU A 75 -11.62 0.24 9.26
CA GLU A 75 -11.26 0.79 10.57
C GLU A 75 -12.20 0.30 11.67
N ALA A 76 -13.51 0.23 11.41
CA ALA A 76 -14.48 -0.31 12.38
C ALA A 76 -14.29 -1.80 12.64
N ILE A 77 -13.91 -2.59 11.62
CA ILE A 77 -13.56 -4.00 11.82
C ILE A 77 -12.23 -4.10 12.60
N ALA A 78 -11.24 -3.30 12.23
CA ALA A 78 -9.92 -3.33 12.87
C ALA A 78 -9.97 -2.91 14.34
N SER A 79 -10.91 -2.06 14.75
CA SER A 79 -11.06 -1.66 16.15
C SER A 79 -11.47 -2.79 17.09
N ASP A 80 -11.97 -3.91 16.55
CA ASP A 80 -12.33 -5.09 17.34
C ASP A 80 -11.12 -6.01 17.61
N PHE A 81 -9.95 -5.70 17.06
CA PHE A 81 -8.74 -6.51 17.19
C PHE A 81 -7.66 -5.78 17.98
N SER A 82 -6.84 -6.55 18.70
CA SER A 82 -5.61 -6.05 19.31
C SER A 82 -4.54 -5.76 18.26
N ASP A 83 -3.59 -4.89 18.62
CA ASP A 83 -2.43 -4.58 17.76
C ASP A 83 -1.65 -5.84 17.33
N SER A 84 -1.53 -6.83 18.23
CA SER A 84 -0.87 -8.10 17.93
C SER A 84 -1.62 -8.96 16.91
N GLU A 85 -2.95 -8.93 16.93
CA GLU A 85 -3.78 -9.67 15.96
C GLU A 85 -3.74 -8.98 14.60
N LEU A 86 -3.82 -7.65 14.57
CA LEU A 86 -3.71 -6.88 13.33
C LEU A 86 -2.33 -7.06 12.67
N ASP A 87 -1.26 -7.11 13.46
CA ASP A 87 0.09 -7.37 12.98
C ASP A 87 0.24 -8.79 12.38
N ALA A 88 -0.36 -9.81 13.03
CA ALA A 88 -0.42 -11.16 12.48
C ALA A 88 -1.20 -11.24 11.15
N VAL A 89 -2.36 -10.58 11.08
CA VAL A 89 -3.18 -10.50 9.86
C VAL A 89 -2.43 -9.76 8.74
N ALA A 90 -1.77 -8.64 9.06
CA ALA A 90 -0.97 -7.89 8.11
C ALA A 90 0.17 -8.73 7.53
N ARG A 91 0.93 -9.44 8.38
CA ARG A 91 1.98 -10.36 7.92
C ARG A 91 1.44 -11.46 7.02
N PHE A 92 0.32 -12.07 7.39
CA PHE A 92 -0.32 -13.11 6.57
C PHE A 92 -0.73 -12.59 5.20
N LEU A 93 -1.40 -11.43 5.14
CA LEU A 93 -1.85 -10.84 3.87
C LEU A 93 -0.66 -10.43 2.97
N VAL A 94 0.44 -9.95 3.56
CA VAL A 94 1.68 -9.65 2.83
C VAL A 94 2.30 -10.92 2.24
N GLN A 95 2.41 -12.00 3.02
CA GLN A 95 2.92 -13.28 2.54
C GLN A 95 2.03 -13.85 1.43
N LEU A 96 0.71 -13.87 1.63
CA LEU A 96 -0.24 -14.33 0.63
C LEU A 96 -0.18 -13.53 -0.67
N ALA A 97 -0.03 -12.20 -0.57
CA ALA A 97 0.10 -11.35 -1.75
C ALA A 97 1.39 -11.63 -2.53
N ALA A 98 2.49 -11.96 -1.85
CA ALA A 98 3.75 -12.35 -2.48
C ALA A 98 3.63 -13.69 -3.23
N GLU A 99 2.98 -14.69 -2.62
CA GLU A 99 2.70 -15.98 -3.30
C GLU A 99 1.79 -15.78 -4.53
N ALA A 100 0.81 -14.89 -4.44
CA ALA A 100 -0.08 -14.61 -5.57
C ALA A 100 0.62 -13.91 -6.74
N GLU A 101 1.72 -13.18 -6.52
CA GLU A 101 2.58 -12.67 -7.60
C GLU A 101 3.36 -13.79 -8.29
N ASP A 102 3.89 -14.73 -7.50
CA ASP A 102 4.68 -15.85 -8.00
C ASP A 102 3.83 -16.80 -8.86
N VAL A 103 2.58 -17.04 -8.43
CA VAL A 103 1.60 -17.84 -9.22
C VAL A 103 1.16 -17.13 -10.50
N GLY A 104 1.11 -15.80 -10.51
CA GLY A 104 0.82 -15.00 -11.71
C GLY A 104 1.92 -15.10 -12.77
N ASP A 105 3.19 -15.09 -12.33
CA ASP A 105 4.37 -15.18 -13.21
C ASP A 105 4.56 -16.59 -13.79
N VAL A 106 4.12 -17.63 -13.06
CA VAL A 106 4.06 -19.00 -13.60
C VAL A 106 3.01 -19.13 -14.70
N LYS A 107 1.82 -18.52 -14.54
CA LYS A 107 0.72 -18.65 -15.50
C LYS A 107 1.03 -18.00 -16.85
N ASP A 108 1.73 -16.88 -16.84
CA ASP A 108 2.19 -16.20 -18.07
C ASP A 108 3.29 -17.00 -18.81
N ARG A 109 4.00 -17.92 -18.15
CA ARG A 109 5.02 -18.78 -18.78
C ARG A 109 4.46 -20.04 -19.43
N VAL A 110 3.24 -20.47 -19.10
CA VAL A 110 2.63 -21.69 -19.68
C VAL A 110 1.79 -21.40 -20.92
N GLU A 111 1.37 -20.16 -21.15
CA GLU A 111 0.56 -19.76 -22.32
C GLU A 111 1.38 -19.41 -23.58
N PHE A 112 2.72 -19.51 -23.52
CA PHE A 112 3.62 -19.26 -24.67
C PHE A 112 4.42 -20.50 -25.14
N SER A 113 3.96 -21.73 -24.82
CA SER A 113 4.62 -22.96 -25.30
C SER A 113 3.70 -23.88 -26.11
#